data_AF-A0A101GRI5-F1
#
_entry.id   AF-A0A101GRI5-F1
#
_cell.length_a   1.000
_cell.length_b   1.000
_cell.length_c   1.000
_cell.angle_alpha   90.00
_cell.angle_beta   90.00
_cell.angle_gamma   90.00
#
_symmetry.space_group_name_H-M   'P 1'
#
loop_
_entity.id
_entity.type
_entity.pdbx_description
1 polymer ?
#
loop_
_entity_poly.entity_id
_entity_poly.type
_entity_poly.pdbx_seq_one_letter_code
_entity_poly.pdbx_strand_id
1 'polypeptide(L)'
;MFRFSIDGVASFSYKPLKWAASFGLAVVAASFIYLIFSLAQILFSYSAVSWWQPLMACLFLLDGVVLIVLGVLGEYVGRIYDETKNRLLYVLRNKQELEAAKRNGVILSE
;
A
#
# COMPACT_ATOMS: atom_id res chain seq x y z
N MET A 1 -6.64 18.20 18.31
CA MET A 1 -5.87 18.59 17.11
C MET A 1 -5.17 17.41 16.45
N PHE A 2 -4.42 16.58 17.18
CA PHE A 2 -3.69 15.42 16.62
C PHE A 2 -4.55 14.42 15.83
N ARG A 3 -5.74 14.07 16.35
CA ARG A 3 -6.67 13.14 15.69
C ARG A 3 -7.19 13.68 14.34
N PHE A 4 -7.51 14.97 14.26
CA PHE A 4 -7.91 15.63 13.01
C PHE A 4 -6.80 15.62 11.94
N SER A 5 -5.54 15.77 12.35
CA SER A 5 -4.40 15.73 11.43
C SER A 5 -4.16 14.32 10.87
N ILE A 6 -4.30 13.28 11.70
CA ILE A 6 -4.21 11.88 11.26
C ILE A 6 -5.36 11.55 10.31
N ASP A 7 -6.58 11.96 10.63
CA ASP A 7 -7.76 11.76 9.76
C ASP A 7 -7.58 12.47 8.41
N GLY A 8 -6.95 13.66 8.39
CA GLY A 8 -6.61 14.36 7.17
C GLY A 8 -5.56 13.65 6.31
N VAL A 9 -4.51 13.11 6.93
CA VAL A 9 -3.48 12.33 6.21
C VAL A 9 -4.05 11.03 5.67
N ALA A 10 -4.93 10.35 6.43
CA ALA A 10 -5.58 9.13 6.00
C ALA A 10 -6.65 9.36 4.92
N SER A 11 -7.41 10.46 4.99
CA SER A 11 -8.51 10.75 4.04
C SER A 11 -8.04 11.35 2.71
N PHE A 12 -6.89 12.03 2.68
CA PHE A 12 -6.40 12.73 1.48
C PHE A 12 -5.06 12.21 0.96
N SER A 13 -4.52 11.13 1.54
CA SER A 13 -3.22 10.62 1.13
C SER A 13 -3.16 9.11 1.10
N TYR A 14 -2.71 8.57 -0.03
CA TYR A 14 -2.31 7.17 -0.17
C TYR A 14 -0.89 6.89 0.38
N LYS A 15 -0.21 7.93 0.90
CA LYS A 15 1.14 7.83 1.47
C LYS A 15 1.23 6.78 2.59
N PRO A 16 0.33 6.70 3.58
CA PRO A 16 0.46 5.72 4.67
C PRO A 16 0.52 4.28 4.17
N LEU A 17 -0.25 3.93 3.13
CA LEU A 17 -0.27 2.57 2.60
C LEU A 17 0.96 2.25 1.74
N LYS A 18 1.56 3.24 1.08
CA LYS A 18 2.89 3.08 0.46
C LYS A 18 3.97 2.76 1.49
N TRP A 19 3.92 3.40 2.65
CA TRP A 19 4.88 3.14 3.72
C TRP A 19 4.71 1.74 4.31
N ALA A 20 3.46 1.25 4.42
CA ALA A 20 3.18 -0.12 4.83
C ALA A 20 3.81 -1.16 3.88
N ALA A 21 3.75 -0.95 2.56
CA ALA A 21 4.41 -1.84 1.58
C ALA A 21 5.93 -1.83 1.75
N SER A 22 6.55 -0.65 1.85
CA SER A 22 8.01 -0.53 2.05
C SER A 22 8.47 -1.15 3.38
N PHE A 23 7.68 -0.99 4.44
CA PHE A 23 7.94 -1.63 5.73
C PHE A 23 7.79 -3.15 5.64
N GLY A 24 6.75 -3.66 4.98
CA GLY A 24 6.57 -5.08 4.72
C GLY A 24 7.77 -5.69 3.98
N LEU A 25 8.31 -5.00 2.98
CA LEU A 25 9.52 -5.43 2.26
C LEU A 25 10.74 -5.52 3.20
N ALA A 26 10.93 -4.55 4.08
CA ALA A 26 12.00 -4.57 5.07
C ALA A 26 11.84 -5.73 6.06
N VAL A 27 10.61 -6.00 6.51
CA VAL A 27 10.30 -7.13 7.41
C VAL A 27 10.59 -8.47 6.72
N VAL A 28 10.18 -8.65 5.46
CA VAL A 28 10.48 -9.87 4.71
C VAL A 28 11.98 -10.10 4.59
N ALA A 29 12.75 -9.06 4.23
CA ALA A 29 14.19 -9.16 4.12
C ALA A 29 14.86 -9.54 5.45
N ALA A 30 14.47 -8.88 6.55
CA ALA A 30 14.99 -9.19 7.88
C ALA A 30 14.62 -10.61 8.34
N SER A 31 13.38 -11.03 8.09
CA SER A 31 12.87 -12.36 8.45
C SER A 31 13.57 -13.46 7.69
N PHE A 32 13.91 -13.23 6.42
CA PHE A 32 14.66 -14.18 5.61
C PHE A 32 16.09 -14.39 6.13
N ILE A 33 16.78 -13.31 6.53
CA ILE A 33 18.10 -13.39 7.16
C ILE A 33 18.00 -14.15 8.50
N TYR A 34 16.99 -13.83 9.32
CA TYR A 34 16.77 -14.50 10.60
C TYR A 34 16.45 -15.99 10.43
N LEU A 35 15.69 -16.36 9.40
CA LEU A 35 15.39 -17.75 9.05
C LEU A 35 16.67 -18.53 8.72
N ILE A 36 17.51 -17.98 7.84
CA ILE A 36 18.79 -18.62 7.47
C ILE A 36 19.67 -18.82 8.71
N PHE A 37 19.78 -17.79 9.56
CA PHE A 37 20.54 -17.85 10.80
C PHE A 37 19.98 -18.92 11.76
N SER A 38 18.67 -18.99 11.92
CA SER A 38 18.01 -19.99 12.75
C SER A 38 18.22 -21.42 12.22
N LEU A 39 18.15 -21.62 10.90
CA LEU A 39 18.41 -22.92 10.30
C LEU A 39 19.88 -23.34 10.46
N ALA A 40 20.82 -22.40 10.27
CA ALA A 40 22.23 -22.68 10.47
C ALA A 40 22.52 -23.10 11.92
N GLN A 41 21.90 -22.45 12.91
CA GLN A 41 22.04 -22.87 14.31
C GLN A 41 21.52 -24.30 14.55
N ILE A 42 20.38 -24.67 13.97
CA ILE A 42 19.81 -26.02 14.12
C ILE A 42 20.72 -27.09 13.48
N LEU A 43 21.36 -26.77 12.35
CA LEU A 43 22.20 -27.72 11.62
C LEU A 43 23.61 -27.88 12.21
N PHE A 44 24.22 -26.79 12.70
CA PHE A 44 25.61 -26.79 13.15
C PHE A 44 25.75 -26.81 14.68
N SER A 45 24.72 -26.43 15.43
CA SER A 45 24.75 -26.44 16.88
C SER A 45 24.00 -27.67 17.42
N TYR A 46 24.73 -28.56 18.10
CA TYR A 46 24.16 -29.72 18.81
C TYR A 46 23.46 -29.35 20.12
N SER A 47 23.42 -28.05 20.44
CA SER A 47 22.69 -27.51 21.58
C SER A 47 21.18 -27.60 21.33
N ALA A 48 20.39 -27.66 22.41
CA ALA A 48 18.93 -27.67 22.37
C ALA A 48 18.37 -26.34 21.83
N VAL A 49 18.54 -26.09 20.53
CA VAL A 49 17.90 -25.00 19.82
C VAL A 49 16.41 -25.31 19.80
N SER A 50 15.62 -24.32 20.21
CA SER A 50 14.20 -24.45 20.39
C SER A 50 13.48 -24.38 19.05
N TRP A 51 12.62 -25.37 18.77
CA TRP A 51 11.92 -25.51 17.50
C TRP A 51 11.00 -24.32 17.15
N TRP A 52 10.73 -23.41 18.09
CA TRP A 52 9.92 -22.20 17.86
C TRP A 52 10.67 -21.09 17.10
N GLN A 53 12.00 -21.09 17.06
CA GLN A 53 12.78 -20.03 16.40
C GLN A 53 12.56 -19.97 14.88
N PRO A 54 12.67 -21.08 14.11
CA PRO A 54 12.35 -21.05 12.67
C PRO A 54 10.86 -20.83 12.41
N LEU A 55 9.98 -21.28 13.33
CA LEU A 55 8.54 -21.02 13.23
C LEU A 55 8.24 -19.51 13.30
N MET A 56 8.84 -18.79 14.25
CA MET A 56 8.71 -17.33 14.35
C MET A 56 9.25 -16.62 13.13
N ALA A 57 10.37 -17.10 12.56
CA ALA A 57 10.92 -16.55 11.33
C ALA A 57 9.93 -16.69 10.14
N CYS A 58 9.28 -17.84 10.01
CA CYS A 58 8.23 -18.06 9.01
C CYS A 58 7.00 -17.17 9.23
N LEU A 59 6.58 -16.98 10.48
CA LEU A 59 5.46 -16.09 10.82
C LEU A 59 5.76 -14.65 10.41
N PHE A 60 6.92 -14.11 10.81
CA PHE A 60 7.31 -12.75 10.42
C PHE A 60 7.47 -12.59 8.90
N LEU A 61 7.96 -13.62 8.20
CA LEU A 61 8.02 -13.62 6.74
C LEU A 61 6.61 -13.51 6.14
N LEU A 62 5.66 -14.30 6.64
CA LEU A 62 4.27 -14.30 6.16
C LEU A 62 3.58 -12.96 6.46
N ASP A 63 3.77 -12.42 7.67
CA ASP A 63 3.23 -11.12 8.07
C ASP A 63 3.81 -9.98 7.20
N GLY A 64 5.10 -10.06 6.86
CA GLY A 64 5.74 -9.12 5.93
C GLY A 64 5.09 -9.17 4.54
N VAL A 65 4.79 -10.38 4.02
CA VAL A 65 4.07 -10.54 2.75
C VAL A 65 2.66 -9.96 2.83
N VAL A 66 1.93 -10.20 3.92
CA VAL A 66 0.60 -9.62 4.15
C VAL A 66 0.65 -8.08 4.14
N LEU A 67 1.66 -7.48 4.76
CA LEU A 67 1.85 -6.02 4.76
C LEU A 67 2.12 -5.47 3.35
N ILE A 68 2.89 -6.19 2.52
CA ILE A 68 3.10 -5.82 1.12
C ILE A 68 1.79 -5.84 0.34
N VAL A 69 1.01 -6.93 0.49
CA VAL A 69 -0.30 -7.08 -0.19
C VAL A 69 -1.26 -5.98 0.24
N LEU A 70 -1.30 -5.63 1.54
CA LEU A 70 -2.11 -4.53 2.06
C LEU A 70 -1.69 -3.17 1.48
N GLY A 71 -0.39 -2.93 1.32
CA GLY A 71 0.08 -1.70 0.69
C GLY A 71 -0.29 -1.61 -0.78
N VAL A 72 -0.23 -2.72 -1.52
CA VAL A 72 -0.70 -2.80 -2.93
C VAL A 72 -2.20 -2.54 -3.01
N LEU A 73 -3.01 -3.22 -2.19
CA LEU A 73 -4.46 -2.97 -2.07
C LEU A 73 -4.75 -1.49 -1.80
N GLY A 74 -3.93 -0.86 -0.96
CA GLY A 74 -4.01 0.56 -0.70
C GLY A 74 -3.87 1.45 -1.91
N GLU A 75 -2.95 1.12 -2.80
CA GLU A 75 -2.76 1.86 -4.04
C GLU A 75 -3.96 1.71 -4.98
N TYR A 76 -4.56 0.52 -5.02
CA TYR A 76 -5.80 0.29 -5.79
C TYR A 76 -6.97 1.07 -5.21
N VAL A 77 -7.19 1.02 -3.88
CA VAL A 77 -8.26 1.78 -3.23
C VAL A 77 -8.06 3.29 -3.41
N GLY A 78 -6.81 3.77 -3.33
CA GLY A 78 -6.47 5.16 -3.62
C GLY A 78 -6.87 5.60 -5.04
N ARG A 79 -6.58 4.77 -6.05
CA ARG A 79 -7.00 5.04 -7.43
C ARG A 79 -8.53 5.06 -7.58
N ILE A 80 -9.24 4.11 -6.96
CA ILE A 80 -10.71 4.08 -6.97
C ILE A 80 -11.28 5.36 -6.30
N TYR A 81 -10.67 5.81 -5.21
CA TYR A 81 -11.07 7.04 -4.54
C TYR A 81 -10.87 8.28 -5.42
N ASP A 82 -9.78 8.34 -6.18
CA ASP A 82 -9.55 9.44 -7.13
C ASP A 82 -10.54 9.41 -8.31
N GLU A 83 -10.89 8.22 -8.80
CA GLU A 83 -11.85 8.04 -9.91
C GLU A 83 -13.28 8.43 -9.50
N THR A 84 -13.70 8.04 -8.29
CA THR A 84 -15.03 8.35 -7.74
C THR A 84 -15.23 9.84 -7.45
N LYS A 85 -14.14 10.62 -7.32
CA LYS A 85 -14.22 12.07 -7.12
C LYS A 85 -14.61 12.86 -8.35
N ASN A 86 -14.77 12.23 -9.53
CA ASN A 86 -15.29 12.87 -10.74
C ASN A 86 -14.58 14.20 -11.07
N ARG A 87 -13.25 14.26 -10.85
CA ARG A 87 -12.48 15.47 -11.15
C ARG A 87 -12.43 15.65 -12.66
N LEU A 88 -13.13 16.67 -13.15
CA LEU A 88 -13.03 17.12 -14.55
C LEU A 88 -11.55 17.29 -14.92
N LEU A 89 -11.11 16.52 -15.92
CA LEU A 89 -9.71 16.51 -16.42
C LEU A 89 -9.28 17.88 -16.98
N TYR A 90 -10.24 18.73 -17.31
CA TYR A 90 -10.01 20.05 -17.85
C TYR A 90 -11.14 20.98 -17.38
N VAL A 91 -10.76 22.22 -17.02
CA VAL A 91 -11.70 23.30 -16.75
C VAL A 91 -11.80 24.13 -18.02
N LEU A 92 -12.96 24.07 -18.68
CA LEU A 92 -13.23 24.91 -19.84
C LEU A 92 -13.38 26.36 -19.37
N ARG A 93 -12.52 27.23 -19.87
CA ARG A 93 -12.45 28.62 -19.41
C ARG A 93 -13.39 29.53 -20.20
N ASN A 94 -13.69 29.15 -21.45
CA ASN A 94 -14.54 29.92 -22.36
C ASN A 94 -15.86 29.21 -22.66
N LYS A 95 -16.96 29.98 -22.70
CA LYS A 95 -18.29 29.46 -23.07
C LYS A 95 -18.30 28.82 -24.47
N GLN A 96 -17.51 29.33 -25.40
CA GLN A 96 -17.40 28.77 -26.76
C GLN A 96 -16.79 27.36 -26.77
N GLU A 97 -15.81 27.09 -25.90
CA GLU A 97 -15.18 25.77 -25.78
C GLU A 97 -16.15 24.77 -25.13
N LEU A 98 -17.01 25.22 -24.22
CA LEU A 98 -18.08 24.43 -23.62
C LEU A 98 -19.18 24.07 -24.63
N GLU A 99 -19.61 25.01 -25.45
CA GLU A 99 -20.58 24.73 -26.51
C GLU A 99 -20.02 23.79 -27.58
N ALA A 100 -18.74 23.95 -27.95
CA ALA A 100 -18.06 23.04 -28.88
C ALA A 100 -17.95 21.62 -28.30
N ALA A 101 -17.63 21.48 -27.01
CA ALA A 101 -17.53 20.18 -26.35
C ALA A 101 -18.89 19.48 -26.20
N LYS A 102 -19.97 20.23 -25.90
CA LYS A 102 -21.35 19.69 -25.92
C LYS A 102 -21.77 19.25 -27.33
N ARG A 103 -21.45 20.03 -28.35
CA ARG A 103 -21.80 19.73 -29.75
C ARG A 103 -21.10 18.48 -30.28
N ASN A 104 -19.88 18.21 -29.81
CA ASN A 104 -19.10 17.03 -30.17
C ASN A 104 -19.42 15.79 -29.32
N GLY A 105 -20.41 15.86 -28.42
CA GLY A 105 -20.82 14.75 -27.56
C GLY A 105 -19.77 14.36 -26.51
N VAL A 106 -18.79 15.21 -26.23
CA VAL A 106 -17.70 14.94 -25.29
C VAL A 106 -18.15 15.14 -23.84
N ILE A 107 -19.23 15.91 -23.63
CA ILE A 107 -19.82 16.17 -22.32
C ILE A 107 -21.33 15.90 -22.44
N LEU A 108 -21.85 14.99 -21.61
CA LEU A 108 -23.30 14.75 -21.52
C LEU A 108 -23.98 16.04 -21.06
N SER A 109 -24.93 16.51 -21.87
CA SER A 109 -25.80 17.61 -21.50
C SER A 109 -26.83 17.09 -20.49
N GLU A 110 -26.60 17.36 -19.21
CA GLU A 110 -27.70 17.66 -18.29
C GLU A 110 -27.91 19.18 -18.24
#